data_AF-A0A1F4GGI3-F1
#
_entry.id   AF-A0A1F4GGI3-F1
#
_cell.length_a   1.000
_cell.length_b   1.000
_cell.length_c   1.000
_cell.angle_alpha   90.00
_cell.angle_beta   90.00
_cell.angle_gamma   90.00
#
_symmetry.space_group_name_H-M   'P 1'
#
loop_
_entity.id
_entity.type
_entity.pdbx_description
1 polymer ?
#
loop_
_entity_poly.entity_id
_entity_poly.type
_entity_poly.pdbx_seq_one_letter_code
_entity_poly.pdbx_strand_id
1 'polypeptide(L)'
;MRHPLRLFAGLCTLFAAVLASQAQATSPLPRGAQIDQVTVSGISSGAAMALQYAVAHSASVNGVAAIAGPSWACAKGFVSTAINDCMCGRQPVPSALPLARELARSGAIDPLVNGRPQALNRGFIFHSPLDATVVASTGQASANFLASFIGAPPVVDNGNAGDGSNRAGHGIISPGGSDRCEAGPKDRSFVRQCGQDDNARDLFHALFPGVAQDPAKRLAQVSATDIQAFDQRPFIREVTRSGEYIAPDTLAFFFYPTRSERRQRLDLATTGYFHVPPSCQAAGARCGLHIAFHGCKQQVREFALTTGYVHWAEQHKQIILFPAIDQGGSPVSEACSSGAVNKVVDSAWYQPNPNGCWDWWGYLDGAERTRHLTRNGLQMRVIEQMVKAITGH
;
A
#
# COMPACT_ATOMS: atom_id res chain seq x y z
N MET A 1 -39.54 24.88 66.86
CA MET A 1 -40.64 24.09 66.27
C MET A 1 -40.01 22.93 65.50
N ARG A 2 -40.53 21.72 65.70
CA ARG A 2 -40.02 20.44 65.18
C ARG A 2 -40.38 20.29 63.70
N HIS A 3 -39.47 19.81 62.86
CA HIS A 3 -39.80 18.99 61.68
C HIS A 3 -38.65 18.03 61.35
N PRO A 4 -38.89 16.71 61.30
CA PRO A 4 -37.91 15.72 60.84
C PRO A 4 -38.10 15.46 59.34
N LEU A 5 -37.02 15.50 58.55
CA LEU A 5 -37.00 14.87 57.22
C LEU A 5 -36.31 13.50 57.33
N ARG A 6 -37.09 12.45 57.13
CA ARG A 6 -36.62 11.14 56.62
C ARG A 6 -37.04 11.04 55.15
N LEU A 7 -36.41 10.09 54.43
CA LEU A 7 -36.71 9.57 53.07
C LEU A 7 -35.76 10.17 52.00
N PHE A 8 -35.12 9.44 51.10
CA PHE A 8 -35.10 8.02 50.70
C PHE A 8 -33.70 7.74 50.11
N ALA A 9 -33.00 6.68 50.53
CA ALA A 9 -31.81 6.21 49.82
C ALA A 9 -32.26 5.31 48.66
N GLY A 10 -32.35 5.89 47.45
CA GLY A 10 -32.59 5.13 46.23
C GLY A 10 -31.28 4.53 45.72
N LEU A 11 -31.15 3.21 45.79
CA LEU A 11 -30.11 2.47 45.06
C LEU A 11 -30.40 2.60 43.56
N CYS A 12 -29.66 3.47 42.86
CA CYS A 12 -29.55 3.42 41.40
C CYS A 12 -28.46 2.40 41.05
N THR A 13 -28.83 1.16 40.77
CA THR A 13 -27.96 0.20 40.10
C THR A 13 -27.83 0.59 38.62
N LEU A 14 -26.78 1.35 38.31
CA LEU A 14 -26.30 1.57 36.95
C LEU A 14 -25.82 0.23 36.35
N PHE A 15 -26.62 -0.37 35.48
CA PHE A 15 -26.15 -1.40 34.56
C PHE A 15 -25.24 -0.74 33.51
N ALA A 16 -23.94 -0.69 33.79
CA ALA A 16 -22.94 -0.39 32.78
C ALA A 16 -22.80 -1.61 31.86
N ALA A 17 -23.48 -1.59 30.71
CA ALA A 17 -23.22 -2.55 29.65
C ALA A 17 -21.81 -2.31 29.10
N VAL A 18 -20.85 -3.11 29.55
CA VAL A 18 -19.50 -3.16 28.98
C VAL A 18 -19.63 -3.77 27.58
N LEU A 19 -19.63 -2.93 26.55
CA LEU A 19 -19.37 -3.38 25.18
C LEU A 19 -17.91 -3.82 25.13
N ALA A 20 -17.67 -5.11 25.40
CA ALA A 20 -16.38 -5.73 25.14
C ALA A 20 -16.14 -5.68 23.63
N SER A 21 -15.23 -4.80 23.19
CA SER A 21 -14.66 -4.85 21.85
C SER A 21 -14.05 -6.24 21.67
N GLN A 22 -14.71 -7.12 20.92
CA GLN A 22 -14.12 -8.42 20.59
C GLN A 22 -12.88 -8.18 19.74
N ALA A 23 -11.70 -8.44 20.30
CA ALA A 23 -10.47 -8.45 19.54
C ALA A 23 -10.61 -9.50 18.43
N GLN A 24 -10.38 -9.11 17.17
CA GLN A 24 -10.44 -10.05 16.04
C GLN A 24 -9.37 -11.13 16.25
N ALA A 25 -9.78 -12.39 16.26
CA ALA A 25 -8.85 -13.51 16.36
C ALA A 25 -7.85 -13.46 15.19
N THR A 26 -6.57 -13.62 15.50
CA THR A 26 -5.50 -13.66 14.48
C THR A 26 -5.10 -15.10 14.20
N SER A 27 -4.69 -15.33 12.96
CA SER A 27 -4.18 -16.59 12.45
C SER A 27 -2.69 -16.45 12.11
N PRO A 28 -1.89 -17.51 12.23
CA PRO A 28 -0.54 -17.51 11.66
C PRO A 28 -0.61 -17.30 10.15
N LEU A 29 0.42 -16.67 9.58
CA LEU A 29 0.56 -16.60 8.13
C LEU A 29 0.64 -18.02 7.53
N PRO A 30 0.08 -18.24 6.33
CA PRO A 30 0.17 -19.52 5.65
C PRO A 30 1.64 -19.83 5.30
N ARG A 31 1.97 -21.09 5.06
CA ARG A 31 3.32 -21.51 4.65
C ARG A 31 3.28 -22.26 3.32
N GLY A 32 4.37 -22.18 2.57
CA GLY A 32 4.59 -22.98 1.36
C GLY A 32 4.28 -22.25 0.05
N ALA A 33 4.21 -20.92 0.05
CA ALA A 33 4.18 -20.19 -1.22
C ALA A 33 5.52 -20.31 -1.95
N GLN A 34 5.48 -20.28 -3.27
CA GLN A 34 6.66 -20.33 -4.11
C GLN A 34 7.42 -19.00 -4.11
N ILE A 35 8.68 -19.05 -3.66
CA ILE A 35 9.56 -17.87 -3.62
C ILE A 35 9.90 -17.32 -5.01
N ASP A 36 9.83 -18.13 -6.06
CA ASP A 36 10.03 -17.73 -7.46
C ASP A 36 8.75 -17.24 -8.14
N GLN A 37 7.66 -17.05 -7.37
CA GLN A 37 6.38 -16.54 -7.84
C GLN A 37 5.83 -15.44 -6.92
N VAL A 38 6.68 -14.47 -6.57
CA VAL A 38 6.29 -13.29 -5.79
C VAL A 38 5.94 -12.15 -6.74
N THR A 39 4.74 -11.60 -6.61
CA THR A 39 4.32 -10.39 -7.32
C THR A 39 3.79 -9.37 -6.33
N VAL A 40 3.91 -8.09 -6.65
CA VAL A 40 3.43 -7.02 -5.76
C VAL A 40 2.59 -6.01 -6.51
N SER A 41 1.61 -5.45 -5.84
CA SER A 41 0.80 -4.35 -6.37
C SER A 41 0.42 -3.38 -5.28
N GLY A 42 -0.05 -2.22 -5.67
CA GLY A 42 -0.71 -1.33 -4.73
C GLY A 42 -1.34 -0.15 -5.40
N ILE A 43 -1.99 0.66 -4.57
CA ILE A 43 -2.63 1.91 -4.97
C ILE A 43 -2.01 3.11 -4.25
N SER A 44 -1.87 4.26 -4.92
CA SER A 44 -1.47 5.52 -4.30
C SER A 44 -0.11 5.37 -3.59
N SER A 45 0.02 5.68 -2.31
CA SER A 45 1.25 5.38 -1.54
C SER A 45 1.60 3.88 -1.51
N GLY A 46 0.60 2.98 -1.56
CA GLY A 46 0.81 1.55 -1.71
C GLY A 46 1.38 1.17 -3.08
N ALA A 47 1.03 1.90 -4.14
CA ALA A 47 1.66 1.74 -5.46
C ALA A 47 3.13 2.18 -5.43
N ALA A 48 3.44 3.26 -4.71
CA ALA A 48 4.81 3.69 -4.48
C ALA A 48 5.61 2.61 -3.71
N MET A 49 5.02 2.04 -2.66
CA MET A 49 5.62 0.91 -1.92
C MET A 49 5.79 -0.33 -2.81
N ALA A 50 4.83 -0.66 -3.68
CA ALA A 50 4.94 -1.76 -4.61
C ALA A 50 6.13 -1.59 -5.57
N LEU A 51 6.31 -0.39 -6.13
CA LEU A 51 7.46 -0.06 -6.97
C LEU A 51 8.78 -0.10 -6.18
N GLN A 52 8.80 0.44 -4.96
CA GLN A 52 9.97 0.41 -4.08
C GLN A 52 10.40 -1.01 -3.76
N TYR A 53 9.45 -1.85 -3.33
CA TYR A 53 9.71 -3.24 -2.98
C TYR A 53 10.16 -4.04 -4.21
N ALA A 54 9.49 -3.88 -5.36
CA ALA A 54 9.86 -4.57 -6.59
C ALA A 54 11.26 -4.18 -7.10
N VAL A 55 11.67 -2.91 -6.97
CA VAL A 55 13.02 -2.47 -7.37
C VAL A 55 14.07 -2.96 -6.36
N ALA A 56 13.79 -2.84 -5.06
CA ALA A 56 14.73 -3.25 -4.01
C ALA A 56 14.97 -4.76 -3.98
N HIS A 57 13.91 -5.56 -4.20
CA HIS A 57 13.89 -7.01 -4.14
C HIS A 57 13.67 -7.66 -5.53
N SER A 58 14.23 -7.04 -6.58
CA SER A 58 14.00 -7.43 -7.98
C SER A 58 14.54 -8.81 -8.38
N ALA A 59 15.32 -9.46 -7.52
CA ALA A 59 15.79 -10.83 -7.72
C ALA A 59 14.77 -11.90 -7.30
N SER A 60 13.83 -11.58 -6.40
CA SER A 60 12.76 -12.49 -5.96
C SER A 60 11.37 -12.07 -6.45
N VAL A 61 11.14 -10.80 -6.76
CA VAL A 61 9.87 -10.31 -7.30
C VAL A 61 9.83 -10.48 -8.82
N ASN A 62 8.81 -11.15 -9.35
CA ASN A 62 8.68 -11.43 -10.78
C ASN A 62 7.74 -10.49 -11.53
N GLY A 63 6.99 -9.64 -10.82
CA GLY A 63 6.01 -8.75 -11.42
C GLY A 63 5.52 -7.66 -10.46
N VAL A 64 5.27 -6.47 -11.00
CA VAL A 64 4.81 -5.30 -10.22
C VAL A 64 3.62 -4.61 -10.89
N ALA A 65 2.64 -4.19 -10.10
CA ALA A 65 1.55 -3.34 -10.56
C ALA A 65 1.43 -2.05 -9.73
N ALA A 66 1.18 -0.92 -10.39
CA ALA A 66 0.96 0.37 -9.72
C ALA A 66 -0.31 1.03 -10.23
N ILE A 67 -1.24 1.31 -9.31
CA ILE A 67 -2.56 1.88 -9.60
C ILE A 67 -2.60 3.28 -8.99
N ALA A 68 -2.87 4.32 -9.80
CA ALA A 68 -2.98 5.70 -9.33
C ALA A 68 -1.78 6.12 -8.42
N GLY A 69 -0.57 5.66 -8.77
CA GLY A 69 0.62 5.73 -7.93
C GLY A 69 1.67 6.72 -8.44
N PRO A 70 2.48 7.33 -7.54
CA PRO A 70 3.59 8.15 -7.96
C PRO A 70 4.76 7.30 -8.49
N SER A 71 5.64 7.91 -9.28
CA SER A 71 6.82 7.26 -9.86
C SER A 71 7.86 6.93 -8.80
N TRP A 72 8.57 5.82 -8.99
CA TRP A 72 9.65 5.37 -8.11
C TRP A 72 10.70 6.48 -7.92
N ALA A 73 11.12 6.67 -6.65
CA ALA A 73 12.07 7.70 -6.20
C ALA A 73 11.69 9.16 -6.52
N CYS A 74 10.45 9.44 -6.94
CA CYS A 74 10.05 10.79 -7.35
C CYS A 74 10.19 11.82 -6.22
N ALA A 75 9.82 11.45 -4.98
CA ALA A 75 9.79 12.37 -3.85
C ALA A 75 11.19 12.84 -3.39
N LYS A 76 12.26 12.11 -3.73
CA LYS A 76 13.66 12.45 -3.36
C LYS A 76 13.88 12.71 -1.86
N GLY A 77 13.05 12.12 -0.98
CA GLY A 77 13.12 12.33 0.46
C GLY A 77 12.52 13.66 0.94
N PHE A 78 11.64 14.28 0.14
CA PHE A 78 11.07 15.60 0.39
C PHE A 78 9.55 15.58 0.25
N VAL A 79 8.83 16.01 1.28
CA VAL A 79 7.36 16.05 1.26
C VAL A 79 6.85 17.14 0.31
N SER A 80 7.58 18.26 0.16
CA SER A 80 7.19 19.29 -0.80
C SER A 80 7.29 18.77 -2.24
N THR A 81 8.34 18.00 -2.57
CA THR A 81 8.51 17.36 -3.90
C THR A 81 7.46 16.28 -4.11
N ALA A 82 7.20 15.46 -3.08
CA ALA A 82 6.16 14.43 -3.11
C ALA A 82 4.79 15.02 -3.49
N ILE A 83 4.39 16.12 -2.86
CA ILE A 83 3.10 16.76 -3.15
C ILE A 83 3.16 17.55 -4.46
N ASN A 84 4.11 18.47 -4.61
CA ASN A 84 4.09 19.40 -5.73
C ASN A 84 4.32 18.69 -7.07
N ASP A 85 5.33 17.84 -7.14
CA ASP A 85 5.82 17.33 -8.41
C ASP A 85 5.24 15.94 -8.67
N CYS A 86 5.26 15.05 -7.68
CA CYS A 86 4.88 13.65 -7.86
C CYS A 86 3.37 13.42 -7.82
N MET A 87 2.65 14.16 -6.96
CA MET A 87 1.19 14.10 -6.87
C MET A 87 0.55 15.07 -7.87
N CYS A 88 0.87 16.36 -7.75
CA CYS A 88 0.16 17.42 -8.49
C CYS A 88 0.76 17.75 -9.86
N GLY A 89 1.87 17.13 -10.27
CA GLY A 89 2.46 17.33 -11.59
C GLY A 89 2.94 18.75 -11.88
N ARG A 90 3.29 19.53 -10.84
CA ARG A 90 3.71 20.94 -11.01
C ARG A 90 5.05 21.07 -11.72
N GLN A 91 5.84 20.01 -11.77
CA GLN A 91 7.11 19.90 -12.50
C GLN A 91 7.21 18.55 -13.21
N PRO A 92 7.99 18.46 -14.31
CA PRO A 92 8.28 17.18 -14.94
C PRO A 92 8.99 16.21 -13.98
N VAL A 93 8.58 14.95 -14.00
CA VAL A 93 9.22 13.88 -13.22
C VAL A 93 10.36 13.25 -14.06
N PRO A 94 11.64 13.47 -13.71
CA PRO A 94 12.76 12.92 -14.47
C PRO A 94 12.89 11.41 -14.25
N SER A 95 13.60 10.74 -15.16
CA SER A 95 13.90 9.31 -15.01
C SER A 95 14.78 9.05 -13.79
N ALA A 96 14.33 8.12 -12.93
CA ALA A 96 15.07 7.66 -11.77
C ALA A 96 16.02 6.47 -12.08
N LEU A 97 16.13 6.04 -13.34
CA LEU A 97 16.99 4.92 -13.73
C LEU A 97 18.47 5.08 -13.32
N PRO A 98 19.11 6.27 -13.41
CA PRO A 98 20.48 6.44 -12.93
C PRO A 98 20.63 6.14 -11.43
N LEU A 99 19.65 6.54 -10.61
CA LEU A 99 19.64 6.27 -9.18
C LEU A 99 19.49 4.77 -8.91
N ALA A 100 18.57 4.07 -9.59
CA ALA A 100 18.42 2.62 -9.44
C ALA A 100 19.74 1.88 -9.75
N ARG A 101 20.44 2.28 -10.82
CA ARG A 101 21.75 1.69 -11.18
C ARG A 101 22.84 2.00 -10.16
N GLU A 102 22.84 3.19 -9.56
CA GLU A 102 23.75 3.53 -8.44
C GLU A 102 23.47 2.64 -7.22
N LEU A 103 22.20 2.55 -6.80
CA LEU A 103 21.81 1.72 -5.65
C LEU A 103 22.11 0.24 -5.88
N ALA A 104 22.02 -0.25 -7.12
CA ALA A 104 22.40 -1.62 -7.45
C ALA A 104 23.92 -1.83 -7.36
N ARG A 105 24.72 -0.86 -7.84
CA ARG A 105 26.19 -0.91 -7.75
C ARG A 105 26.68 -0.86 -6.32
N SER A 106 26.02 -0.11 -5.44
CA SER A 106 26.34 -0.04 -4.01
C SER A 106 25.80 -1.23 -3.20
N GLY A 107 25.01 -2.12 -3.80
CA GLY A 107 24.38 -3.26 -3.13
C GLY A 107 23.17 -2.89 -2.25
N ALA A 108 22.69 -1.64 -2.34
CA ALA A 108 21.53 -1.17 -1.60
C ALA A 108 20.21 -1.75 -2.13
N ILE A 109 20.15 -2.07 -3.42
CA ILE A 109 19.08 -2.89 -4.03
C ILE A 109 19.69 -4.16 -4.65
N ASP A 110 18.84 -5.07 -5.10
CA ASP A 110 19.28 -6.29 -5.77
C ASP A 110 20.14 -6.00 -7.02
N PRO A 111 21.13 -6.88 -7.32
CA PRO A 111 22.05 -6.67 -8.43
C PRO A 111 21.33 -6.72 -9.77
N LEU A 112 21.83 -5.91 -10.71
CA LEU A 112 21.35 -5.88 -12.09
C LEU A 112 22.35 -6.58 -13.00
N VAL A 113 21.85 -7.42 -13.92
CA VAL A 113 22.65 -8.06 -14.97
C VAL A 113 22.42 -7.33 -16.28
N ASN A 114 23.50 -6.83 -16.89
CA ASN A 114 23.44 -5.95 -18.06
C ASN A 114 22.50 -4.75 -17.88
N GLY A 115 22.44 -4.23 -16.65
CA GLY A 115 21.63 -3.07 -16.28
C GLY A 115 20.13 -3.35 -16.11
N ARG A 116 19.72 -4.63 -15.98
CA ARG A 116 18.32 -5.06 -15.79
C ARG A 116 18.18 -6.08 -14.65
N PRO A 117 17.02 -6.17 -13.99
CA PRO A 117 16.74 -7.23 -13.03
C PRO A 117 16.62 -8.59 -13.73
N GLN A 118 16.90 -9.68 -13.01
CA GLN A 118 16.81 -11.04 -13.56
C GLN A 118 15.41 -11.64 -13.45
N ALA A 119 14.71 -11.43 -12.33
CA ALA A 119 13.40 -12.03 -12.07
C ALA A 119 12.24 -11.10 -12.43
N LEU A 120 12.35 -9.81 -12.06
CA LEU A 120 11.32 -8.81 -12.36
C LEU A 120 11.23 -8.54 -13.86
N ASN A 121 10.21 -9.06 -14.53
CA ASN A 121 10.09 -8.97 -15.98
C ASN A 121 8.71 -8.52 -16.48
N ARG A 122 7.77 -8.24 -15.58
CA ARG A 122 6.39 -7.86 -15.90
C ARG A 122 5.96 -6.64 -15.09
N GLY A 123 5.19 -5.77 -15.74
CA GLY A 123 4.68 -4.55 -15.14
C GLY A 123 3.27 -4.22 -15.61
N PHE A 124 2.47 -3.65 -14.71
CA PHE A 124 1.16 -3.08 -15.02
C PHE A 124 1.05 -1.69 -14.38
N ILE A 125 0.58 -0.71 -15.15
CA ILE A 125 0.29 0.64 -14.65
C ILE A 125 -1.16 0.94 -14.98
N PHE A 126 -1.96 1.27 -13.97
CA PHE A 126 -3.26 1.91 -14.17
C PHE A 126 -3.19 3.38 -13.79
N HIS A 127 -3.71 4.25 -14.66
CA HIS A 127 -3.86 5.65 -14.34
C HIS A 127 -4.99 6.35 -15.11
N SER A 128 -5.98 6.89 -14.41
CA SER A 128 -7.05 7.66 -15.04
C SER A 128 -6.61 9.07 -15.42
N PRO A 129 -6.89 9.57 -16.64
CA PRO A 129 -6.65 10.95 -17.04
C PRO A 129 -7.28 12.03 -16.13
N LEU A 130 -8.33 11.68 -15.37
CA LEU A 130 -9.01 12.61 -14.45
C LEU A 130 -8.63 12.44 -12.97
N ASP A 131 -7.60 11.64 -12.66
CA ASP A 131 -7.04 11.62 -11.31
C ASP A 131 -6.35 12.96 -10.99
N ALA A 132 -6.98 13.73 -10.08
CA ALA A 132 -6.48 15.03 -9.62
C ALA A 132 -5.59 14.95 -8.36
N THR A 133 -5.36 13.75 -7.81
CA THR A 133 -4.53 13.54 -6.61
C THR A 133 -3.14 13.08 -6.96
N VAL A 134 -3.04 12.07 -7.82
CA VAL A 134 -1.78 11.67 -8.44
C VAL A 134 -2.04 11.78 -9.92
N VAL A 135 -1.36 12.69 -10.61
CA VAL A 135 -1.70 12.99 -12.01
C VAL A 135 -1.12 11.99 -13.00
N ALA A 136 -1.75 11.91 -14.17
CA ALA A 136 -1.39 10.97 -15.24
C ALA A 136 0.05 11.08 -15.74
N SER A 137 0.66 12.27 -15.69
CA SER A 137 2.08 12.43 -16.03
C SER A 137 2.99 11.60 -15.14
N THR A 138 2.63 11.42 -13.87
CA THR A 138 3.41 10.61 -12.94
C THR A 138 3.19 9.11 -13.19
N GLY A 139 1.97 8.69 -13.53
CA GLY A 139 1.70 7.33 -14.01
C GLY A 139 2.52 6.99 -15.26
N GLN A 140 2.58 7.91 -16.23
CA GLN A 140 3.42 7.77 -17.42
C GLN A 140 4.92 7.71 -17.07
N ALA A 141 5.38 8.49 -16.09
CA ALA A 141 6.75 8.41 -15.60
C ALA A 141 7.07 7.02 -15.00
N SER A 142 6.14 6.43 -14.25
CA SER A 142 6.25 5.04 -13.76
C SER A 142 6.36 4.04 -14.91
N ALA A 143 5.54 4.18 -15.95
CA ALA A 143 5.58 3.31 -17.13
C ALA A 143 6.94 3.40 -17.84
N ASN A 144 7.45 4.62 -18.05
CA ASN A 144 8.75 4.87 -18.68
C ASN A 144 9.91 4.33 -17.84
N PHE A 145 9.84 4.48 -16.51
CA PHE A 145 10.83 3.92 -15.59
C PHE A 145 10.85 2.40 -15.67
N LEU A 146 9.70 1.73 -15.54
CA LEU A 146 9.62 0.26 -15.62
C LEU A 146 10.11 -0.25 -16.98
N ALA A 147 9.71 0.40 -18.08
CA ALA A 147 10.16 0.03 -19.42
C ALA A 147 11.69 0.03 -19.52
N SER A 148 12.34 1.04 -18.92
CA SER A 148 13.80 1.17 -18.96
C SER A 148 14.53 0.28 -17.95
N PHE A 149 13.94 0.07 -16.77
CA PHE A 149 14.51 -0.73 -15.69
C PHE A 149 14.41 -2.23 -15.99
N ILE A 150 13.23 -2.70 -16.36
CA ILE A 150 12.96 -4.10 -16.72
C ILE A 150 13.50 -4.42 -18.11
N GLY A 151 13.45 -3.44 -19.03
CA GLY A 151 13.84 -3.63 -20.44
C GLY A 151 12.70 -4.08 -21.35
N ALA A 152 11.47 -4.09 -20.86
CA ALA A 152 10.24 -4.32 -21.61
C ALA A 152 9.13 -3.38 -21.09
N PRO A 153 8.28 -2.81 -21.95
CA PRO A 153 7.22 -1.90 -21.51
C PRO A 153 6.20 -2.63 -20.64
N PRO A 154 5.70 -2.01 -19.56
CA PRO A 154 4.56 -2.55 -18.83
C PRO A 154 3.28 -2.44 -19.67
N VAL A 155 2.26 -3.21 -19.29
CA VAL A 155 0.89 -2.93 -19.72
C VAL A 155 0.45 -1.62 -19.09
N VAL A 156 -0.08 -0.70 -19.90
CA VAL A 156 -0.60 0.60 -19.43
C VAL A 156 -2.10 0.65 -19.71
N ASP A 157 -2.86 0.92 -18.68
CA ASP A 157 -4.31 1.08 -18.72
C ASP A 157 -4.68 2.49 -18.22
N ASN A 158 -5.45 3.22 -19.02
CA ASN A 158 -5.92 4.56 -18.69
C ASN A 158 -7.45 4.63 -18.52
N GLY A 159 -8.10 3.47 -18.38
CA GLY A 159 -9.54 3.32 -18.45
C GLY A 159 -10.08 3.46 -19.88
N ASN A 160 -11.37 3.22 -20.00
CA ASN A 160 -12.12 3.19 -21.25
C ASN A 160 -13.13 4.36 -21.34
N ALA A 161 -13.12 5.06 -22.48
CA ALA A 161 -14.07 6.15 -22.75
C ALA A 161 -15.50 5.65 -23.00
N GLY A 162 -15.66 4.42 -23.49
CA GLY A 162 -16.95 3.82 -23.83
C GLY A 162 -17.82 3.49 -22.62
N ASP A 163 -17.22 3.29 -21.44
CA ASP A 163 -17.93 3.03 -20.19
C ASP A 163 -17.63 4.06 -19.07
N GLY A 164 -16.82 5.07 -19.39
CA GLY A 164 -16.49 6.20 -18.52
C GLY A 164 -15.43 5.90 -17.45
N SER A 165 -14.80 4.72 -17.47
CA SER A 165 -13.73 4.37 -16.53
C SER A 165 -12.46 5.22 -16.69
N ASN A 166 -12.23 5.80 -17.87
CA ASN A 166 -11.20 6.82 -18.07
C ASN A 166 -11.47 8.17 -17.36
N ARG A 167 -12.60 8.28 -16.66
CA ARG A 167 -12.97 9.44 -15.83
C ARG A 167 -12.84 9.16 -14.33
N ALA A 168 -12.27 8.02 -13.96
CA ALA A 168 -12.11 7.67 -12.56
C ALA A 168 -11.32 8.76 -11.81
N GLY A 169 -11.78 9.14 -10.62
CA GLY A 169 -10.97 9.92 -9.70
C GLY A 169 -9.85 9.07 -9.09
N HIS A 170 -9.12 9.64 -8.13
CA HIS A 170 -8.07 8.92 -7.41
C HIS A 170 -8.61 7.66 -6.73
N GLY A 171 -8.16 6.48 -7.13
CA GLY A 171 -8.75 5.23 -6.65
C GLY A 171 -8.36 4.02 -7.49
N ILE A 172 -8.76 2.85 -6.99
CA ILE A 172 -8.67 1.57 -7.71
C ILE A 172 -10.07 1.25 -8.21
N ILE A 173 -10.19 0.88 -9.47
CA ILE A 173 -11.48 0.48 -10.04
C ILE A 173 -11.75 -0.98 -9.72
N SER A 174 -12.90 -1.25 -9.13
CA SER A 174 -13.40 -2.60 -8.90
C SER A 174 -14.93 -2.62 -8.90
N PRO A 175 -15.57 -3.67 -9.44
CA PRO A 175 -17.01 -3.89 -9.32
C PRO A 175 -17.50 -3.94 -7.86
N GLY A 176 -16.62 -4.34 -6.92
CA GLY A 176 -16.93 -4.39 -5.49
C GLY A 176 -16.75 -3.06 -4.75
N GLY A 177 -16.38 -1.99 -5.44
CA GLY A 177 -16.14 -0.67 -4.83
C GLY A 177 -17.39 -0.04 -4.23
N SER A 178 -17.22 1.05 -3.49
CA SER A 178 -18.34 1.80 -2.89
C SER A 178 -18.34 3.28 -3.29
N ASP A 179 -17.20 3.79 -3.73
CA ASP A 179 -17.07 5.17 -4.20
C ASP A 179 -17.52 5.27 -5.66
N ARG A 180 -18.03 6.45 -6.03
CA ARG A 180 -18.42 6.73 -7.41
C ARG A 180 -17.19 6.78 -8.32
N CYS A 181 -17.41 6.66 -9.62
CA CYS A 181 -16.32 6.71 -10.57
C CYS A 181 -15.53 8.03 -10.47
N GLU A 182 -16.21 9.16 -10.62
CA GLU A 182 -15.59 10.47 -10.42
C GLU A 182 -15.40 10.78 -8.93
N ALA A 183 -14.33 11.52 -8.60
CA ALA A 183 -14.04 11.92 -7.22
C ALA A 183 -15.14 12.78 -6.62
N GLY A 184 -15.41 12.60 -5.33
CA GLY A 184 -16.40 13.39 -4.61
C GLY A 184 -16.15 13.51 -3.11
N PRO A 185 -16.81 14.46 -2.43
CA PRO A 185 -16.61 14.72 -1.00
C PRO A 185 -17.12 13.59 -0.09
N LYS A 186 -17.79 12.59 -0.66
CA LYS A 186 -18.31 11.41 0.05
C LYS A 186 -17.41 10.19 -0.12
N ASP A 187 -16.29 10.30 -0.85
CA ASP A 187 -15.35 9.21 -1.06
C ASP A 187 -14.76 8.78 0.29
N ARG A 188 -14.72 7.47 0.53
CA ARG A 188 -14.28 6.88 1.79
C ARG A 188 -13.31 5.73 1.60
N SER A 189 -13.58 4.89 0.60
CA SER A 189 -12.84 3.64 0.40
C SER A 189 -11.70 3.80 -0.60
N PHE A 190 -11.78 4.78 -1.50
CA PHE A 190 -10.95 4.92 -2.70
C PHE A 190 -11.00 3.68 -3.60
N VAL A 191 -12.06 2.88 -3.46
CA VAL A 191 -12.38 1.75 -4.34
C VAL A 191 -13.62 2.14 -5.13
N ARG A 192 -13.42 2.39 -6.42
CA ARG A 192 -14.37 3.06 -7.30
C ARG A 192 -15.11 2.06 -8.18
N GLN A 193 -16.41 2.28 -8.33
CA GLN A 193 -17.20 1.60 -9.34
C GLN A 193 -17.22 2.43 -10.62
N CYS A 194 -16.55 1.95 -11.67
CA CYS A 194 -16.44 2.61 -12.97
C CYS A 194 -16.67 1.61 -14.10
N GLY A 195 -17.79 1.75 -14.83
CA GLY A 195 -18.04 0.94 -16.02
C GLY A 195 -17.92 -0.57 -15.77
N GLN A 196 -17.22 -1.26 -16.66
CA GLN A 196 -16.94 -2.71 -16.59
C GLN A 196 -15.47 -3.01 -16.24
N ASP A 197 -14.71 -1.98 -15.86
CA ASP A 197 -13.31 -2.11 -15.50
C ASP A 197 -13.16 -2.80 -14.14
N ASP A 198 -12.10 -3.61 -14.03
CA ASP A 198 -11.70 -4.31 -12.82
C ASP A 198 -10.16 -4.32 -12.82
N ASN A 199 -9.54 -3.39 -12.10
CA ASN A 199 -8.08 -3.28 -12.15
C ASN A 199 -7.39 -4.55 -11.63
N ALA A 200 -8.01 -5.31 -10.71
CA ALA A 200 -7.46 -6.59 -10.27
C ALA A 200 -7.45 -7.64 -11.38
N ARG A 201 -8.51 -7.71 -12.21
CA ARG A 201 -8.53 -8.55 -13.43
C ARG A 201 -7.36 -8.19 -14.34
N ASP A 202 -7.24 -6.92 -14.67
CA ASP A 202 -6.33 -6.45 -15.71
C ASP A 202 -4.86 -6.54 -15.27
N LEU A 203 -4.57 -6.23 -14.01
CA LEU A 203 -3.23 -6.43 -13.45
C LEU A 203 -2.89 -7.93 -13.36
N PHE A 204 -3.82 -8.81 -12.97
CA PHE A 204 -3.52 -10.24 -12.92
C PHE A 204 -3.30 -10.81 -14.34
N HIS A 205 -4.04 -10.33 -15.34
CA HIS A 205 -3.78 -10.70 -16.73
C HIS A 205 -2.39 -10.28 -17.19
N ALA A 206 -1.99 -9.04 -16.91
CA ALA A 206 -0.67 -8.51 -17.27
C ALA A 206 0.47 -9.23 -16.54
N LEU A 207 0.28 -9.54 -15.25
CA LEU A 207 1.30 -10.20 -14.44
C LEU A 207 1.34 -11.71 -14.66
N PHE A 208 0.30 -12.36 -15.18
CA PHE A 208 0.25 -13.82 -15.39
C PHE A 208 -0.25 -14.17 -16.81
N PRO A 209 0.47 -13.79 -17.88
CA PRO A 209 0.00 -13.95 -19.26
C PRO A 209 -0.21 -15.42 -19.69
N GLY A 210 0.38 -16.39 -18.98
CA GLY A 210 0.15 -17.82 -19.21
C GLY A 210 -1.15 -18.38 -18.61
N VAL A 211 -1.91 -17.57 -17.87
CA VAL A 211 -3.20 -17.96 -17.28
C VAL A 211 -4.32 -17.34 -18.13
N ALA A 212 -5.12 -18.18 -18.77
CA ALA A 212 -6.28 -17.72 -19.53
C ALA A 212 -7.28 -17.04 -18.59
N GLN A 213 -7.69 -15.81 -18.94
CA GLN A 213 -8.71 -15.07 -18.20
C GLN A 213 -10.09 -15.65 -18.49
N ASP A 214 -10.79 -16.08 -17.45
CA ASP A 214 -12.16 -16.55 -17.53
C ASP A 214 -13.04 -15.73 -16.57
N PRO A 215 -13.78 -14.72 -17.07
CA PRO A 215 -14.65 -13.90 -16.24
C PRO A 215 -15.68 -14.71 -15.42
N ALA A 216 -16.05 -15.91 -15.85
CA ALA A 216 -16.96 -16.78 -15.11
C ALA A 216 -16.32 -17.38 -13.84
N LYS A 217 -14.99 -17.36 -13.73
CA LYS A 217 -14.24 -17.82 -12.53
C LYS A 217 -14.01 -16.74 -11.50
N ARG A 218 -14.34 -15.48 -11.80
CA ARG A 218 -14.32 -14.41 -10.80
C ARG A 218 -15.33 -14.77 -9.70
N LEU A 219 -14.89 -14.81 -8.44
CA LEU A 219 -15.82 -15.02 -7.34
C LEU A 219 -16.89 -13.92 -7.37
N ALA A 220 -18.16 -14.27 -7.17
CA ALA A 220 -19.25 -13.28 -7.20
C ALA A 220 -19.24 -12.41 -5.93
N GLN A 221 -18.90 -13.00 -4.80
CA GLN A 221 -18.81 -12.34 -3.49
C GLN A 221 -17.63 -12.93 -2.71
N VAL A 222 -17.02 -12.09 -1.89
CA VAL A 222 -15.97 -12.50 -0.95
C VAL A 222 -16.52 -12.40 0.46
N SER A 223 -16.49 -13.50 1.20
CA SER A 223 -16.93 -13.51 2.59
C SER A 223 -15.90 -12.84 3.49
N ALA A 224 -16.39 -12.18 4.54
CA ALA A 224 -15.58 -11.72 5.66
C ALA A 224 -14.69 -12.82 6.28
N THR A 225 -15.10 -14.08 6.17
CA THR A 225 -14.39 -15.26 6.67
C THR A 225 -13.26 -15.73 5.76
N ASP A 226 -13.29 -15.36 4.47
CA ASP A 226 -12.26 -15.75 3.50
C ASP A 226 -10.97 -14.93 3.70
N ILE A 227 -11.06 -13.86 4.49
CA ILE A 227 -9.96 -12.94 4.77
C ILE A 227 -9.56 -13.08 6.23
N GLN A 228 -8.40 -13.68 6.44
CA GLN A 228 -7.86 -13.99 7.76
C GLN A 228 -7.00 -12.84 8.26
N ALA A 229 -7.14 -12.47 9.53
CA ALA A 229 -6.30 -11.47 10.17
C ALA A 229 -5.00 -12.12 10.68
N PHE A 230 -3.88 -11.40 10.66
CA PHE A 230 -2.64 -11.83 11.32
C PHE A 230 -1.98 -10.67 12.08
N ASP A 231 -1.22 -11.00 13.13
CA ASP A 231 -0.50 -10.01 13.95
C ASP A 231 0.81 -9.59 13.27
N GLN A 232 0.93 -8.31 12.92
CA GLN A 232 2.15 -7.74 12.32
C GLN A 232 3.24 -7.41 13.35
N ARG A 233 2.88 -7.30 14.63
CA ARG A 233 3.79 -6.81 15.69
C ARG A 233 5.06 -7.66 15.84
N PRO A 234 5.05 -9.00 15.71
CA PRO A 234 6.29 -9.79 15.73
C PRO A 234 7.28 -9.36 14.65
N PHE A 235 6.81 -9.13 13.41
CA PHE A 235 7.65 -8.70 12.29
C PHE A 235 8.15 -7.26 12.46
N ILE A 236 7.29 -6.37 12.97
CA ILE A 236 7.67 -4.99 13.30
C ILE A 236 8.78 -4.99 14.36
N ARG A 237 8.61 -5.77 15.43
CA ARG A 237 9.59 -5.84 16.53
C ARG A 237 10.96 -6.33 16.05
N GLU A 238 11.00 -7.29 15.13
CA GLU A 238 12.27 -7.80 14.60
C GLU A 238 13.06 -6.68 13.90
N VAL A 239 12.38 -5.81 13.16
CA VAL A 239 13.03 -4.67 12.51
C VAL A 239 13.40 -3.60 13.53
N THR A 240 12.50 -3.20 14.42
CA THR A 240 12.76 -2.10 15.36
C THR A 240 13.82 -2.43 16.41
N ARG A 241 14.02 -3.72 16.73
CA ARG A 241 15.07 -4.18 17.66
C ARG A 241 16.48 -3.95 17.13
N SER A 242 16.65 -3.77 15.82
CA SER A 242 17.97 -3.48 15.22
C SER A 242 18.54 -2.11 15.62
N GLY A 243 17.75 -1.23 16.25
CA GLY A 243 18.22 0.07 16.73
C GLY A 243 18.37 1.12 15.63
N GLU A 244 17.93 0.82 14.41
CA GLU A 244 17.92 1.75 13.29
C GLU A 244 17.19 3.05 13.65
N TYR A 245 17.72 4.17 13.17
CA TYR A 245 17.11 5.47 13.41
C TYR A 245 15.71 5.54 12.79
N ILE A 246 14.74 6.05 13.55
CA ILE A 246 13.39 6.35 13.08
C ILE A 246 13.15 7.85 13.27
N ALA A 247 12.80 8.56 12.20
CA ALA A 247 12.53 9.98 12.29
C ALA A 247 11.25 10.27 13.13
N PRO A 248 11.27 11.34 13.95
CA PRO A 248 10.15 11.76 14.78
C PRO A 248 8.99 12.29 13.95
N ASP A 249 7.78 12.22 14.49
CA ASP A 249 6.53 12.63 13.83
C ASP A 249 5.66 13.57 14.70
N THR A 250 6.04 13.76 15.97
CA THR A 250 5.31 14.62 16.91
C THR A 250 6.24 15.59 17.65
N LEU A 251 5.65 16.64 18.22
CA LEU A 251 6.31 17.58 19.14
C LEU A 251 5.84 17.29 20.56
N ALA A 252 6.76 17.03 21.50
CA ALA A 252 6.45 17.03 22.92
C ALA A 252 6.55 18.44 23.53
N PHE A 253 6.13 18.57 24.79
CA PHE A 253 6.19 19.82 25.58
C PHE A 253 7.51 20.57 25.34
N PHE A 254 7.41 21.85 24.96
CA PHE A 254 8.54 22.73 24.62
C PHE A 254 9.40 22.33 23.39
N PHE A 255 8.77 21.90 22.29
CA PHE A 255 9.38 21.74 20.94
C PHE A 255 10.41 20.60 20.77
N TYR A 256 10.46 19.62 21.67
CA TYR A 256 11.33 18.46 21.47
C TYR A 256 10.70 17.42 20.54
N PRO A 257 11.42 16.93 19.50
CA PRO A 257 10.95 15.86 18.65
C PRO A 257 10.68 14.58 19.43
N THR A 258 9.52 13.97 19.20
CA THR A 258 9.19 12.65 19.73
C THR A 258 8.58 11.75 18.66
N ARG A 259 8.53 10.45 18.98
CA ARG A 259 7.90 9.43 18.15
C ARG A 259 6.58 9.03 18.80
N SER A 260 5.47 9.20 18.09
CA SER A 260 4.18 8.64 18.50
C SER A 260 4.26 7.11 18.63
N GLU A 261 3.31 6.50 19.33
CA GLU A 261 3.21 5.03 19.38
C GLU A 261 3.05 4.40 18.00
N ARG A 262 2.36 5.10 17.10
CA ARG A 262 2.23 4.72 15.69
C ARG A 262 3.60 4.74 14.99
N ARG A 263 4.39 5.79 15.18
CA ARG A 263 5.74 5.91 14.61
C ARG A 263 6.73 4.91 15.17
N GLN A 264 6.61 4.55 16.45
CA GLN A 264 7.43 3.48 17.04
C GLN A 264 7.16 2.11 16.39
N ARG A 265 5.99 1.93 15.77
CA ARG A 265 5.63 0.77 14.94
C ARG A 265 5.87 0.98 13.45
N LEU A 266 6.71 1.96 13.07
CA LEU A 266 7.00 2.31 11.67
C LEU A 266 5.75 2.76 10.91
N ASP A 267 4.79 3.36 11.62
CA ASP A 267 3.44 3.69 11.19
C ASP A 267 2.57 2.47 10.79
N LEU A 268 3.09 1.24 10.86
CA LEU A 268 2.36 0.02 10.48
C LEU A 268 1.26 -0.32 11.48
N ALA A 269 0.13 -0.84 10.99
CA ALA A 269 -0.96 -1.31 11.84
C ALA A 269 -0.52 -2.54 12.65
N THR A 270 -1.24 -2.87 13.72
CA THR A 270 -0.97 -4.12 14.46
C THR A 270 -1.46 -5.35 13.71
N THR A 271 -2.45 -5.19 12.83
CA THR A 271 -3.14 -6.29 12.17
C THR A 271 -3.07 -6.12 10.66
N GLY A 272 -2.59 -7.14 9.97
CA GLY A 272 -2.68 -7.29 8.52
C GLY A 272 -3.68 -8.38 8.16
N TYR A 273 -3.90 -8.59 6.86
CA TYR A 273 -4.83 -9.60 6.38
C TYR A 273 -4.23 -10.47 5.28
N PHE A 274 -4.77 -11.67 5.08
CA PHE A 274 -4.42 -12.52 3.97
C PHE A 274 -5.60 -13.38 3.51
N HIS A 275 -5.51 -13.90 2.28
CA HIS A 275 -6.42 -14.87 1.72
C HIS A 275 -5.63 -16.03 1.13
N VAL A 276 -6.05 -17.27 1.44
CA VAL A 276 -5.53 -18.49 0.83
C VAL A 276 -6.66 -19.12 0.00
N PRO A 277 -6.56 -19.11 -1.33
CA PRO A 277 -7.64 -19.63 -2.15
C PRO A 277 -7.71 -21.16 -2.01
N PRO A 278 -8.88 -21.80 -2.23
CA PRO A 278 -9.09 -23.22 -1.95
C PRO A 278 -8.03 -24.15 -2.56
N SER A 279 -7.60 -23.89 -3.79
CA SER A 279 -6.55 -24.69 -4.45
C SER A 279 -5.19 -24.64 -3.76
N CYS A 280 -4.94 -23.63 -2.93
CA CYS A 280 -3.70 -23.42 -2.19
C CYS A 280 -3.72 -23.95 -0.74
N GLN A 281 -4.85 -24.47 -0.28
CA GLN A 281 -4.98 -25.02 1.08
C GLN A 281 -4.52 -26.49 1.17
N ALA A 282 -4.48 -27.19 0.04
CA ALA A 282 -4.06 -28.59 -0.01
C ALA A 282 -2.55 -28.74 0.27
N ALA A 283 -2.18 -29.81 0.99
CA ALA A 283 -0.78 -30.14 1.20
C ALA A 283 -0.05 -30.36 -0.14
N GLY A 284 1.12 -29.74 -0.31
CA GLY A 284 1.89 -29.81 -1.55
C GLY A 284 1.36 -28.92 -2.68
N ALA A 285 0.35 -28.08 -2.44
CA ALA A 285 -0.12 -27.10 -3.40
C ALA A 285 1.01 -26.14 -3.80
N ARG A 286 1.06 -25.83 -5.10
CA ARG A 286 2.06 -24.96 -5.72
C ARG A 286 1.42 -23.62 -6.04
N CYS A 287 1.51 -22.68 -5.10
CA CYS A 287 0.89 -21.35 -5.24
C CYS A 287 1.91 -20.22 -5.14
N GLY A 288 1.66 -19.15 -5.88
CA GLY A 288 2.44 -17.92 -5.78
C GLY A 288 1.95 -17.04 -4.63
N LEU A 289 2.68 -15.94 -4.40
CA LEU A 289 2.34 -14.91 -3.44
C LEU A 289 2.13 -13.59 -4.18
N HIS A 290 0.96 -12.98 -3.99
CA HIS A 290 0.71 -11.61 -4.40
C HIS A 290 0.57 -10.71 -3.17
N ILE A 291 1.36 -9.65 -3.09
CA ILE A 291 1.28 -8.66 -2.01
C ILE A 291 0.55 -7.43 -2.52
N ALA A 292 -0.59 -7.09 -1.91
CA ALA A 292 -1.41 -5.95 -2.31
C ALA A 292 -1.39 -4.85 -1.23
N PHE A 293 -0.75 -3.72 -1.55
CA PHE A 293 -0.61 -2.58 -0.65
C PHE A 293 -1.76 -1.58 -0.84
N HIS A 294 -2.53 -1.37 0.23
CA HIS A 294 -3.53 -0.30 0.25
C HIS A 294 -2.86 1.09 0.28
N GLY A 295 -3.61 2.11 -0.10
CA GLY A 295 -3.20 3.50 -0.14
C GLY A 295 -3.47 4.26 1.15
N CYS A 296 -3.16 5.56 1.11
CA CYS A 296 -3.44 6.49 2.20
C CYS A 296 -4.92 6.48 2.56
N LYS A 297 -5.25 6.63 3.86
CA LYS A 297 -6.62 6.70 4.40
C LYS A 297 -7.51 5.47 4.15
N GLN A 298 -7.04 4.44 3.44
CA GLN A 298 -7.82 3.22 3.20
C GLN A 298 -7.80 2.30 4.43
N GLN A 299 -8.94 1.68 4.70
CA GLN A 299 -9.04 0.59 5.65
C GLN A 299 -8.64 -0.72 4.97
N VAL A 300 -7.53 -1.34 5.41
CA VAL A 300 -6.99 -2.55 4.77
C VAL A 300 -8.01 -3.70 4.66
N ARG A 301 -8.93 -3.82 5.63
CA ARG A 301 -9.94 -4.89 5.61
C ARG A 301 -11.01 -4.66 4.55
N GLU A 302 -11.49 -3.43 4.42
CA GLU A 302 -12.41 -3.04 3.35
C GLU A 302 -11.72 -3.14 1.99
N PHE A 303 -10.46 -2.71 1.90
CA PHE A 303 -9.62 -2.87 0.72
C PHE A 303 -9.54 -4.34 0.28
N ALA A 304 -9.21 -5.27 1.18
CA ALA A 304 -9.11 -6.68 0.85
C ALA A 304 -10.45 -7.29 0.38
N LEU A 305 -11.58 -6.80 0.87
CA LEU A 305 -12.93 -7.24 0.48
C LEU A 305 -13.37 -6.71 -0.88
N THR A 306 -13.04 -5.47 -1.21
CA THR A 306 -13.75 -4.72 -2.27
C THR A 306 -12.94 -4.54 -3.56
N THR A 307 -11.62 -4.71 -3.53
CA THR A 307 -10.72 -4.35 -4.64
C THR A 307 -10.55 -5.41 -5.73
N GLY A 308 -11.16 -6.58 -5.58
CA GLY A 308 -11.10 -7.64 -6.60
C GLY A 308 -9.93 -8.61 -6.45
N TYR A 309 -8.89 -8.33 -5.66
CA TYR A 309 -7.73 -9.25 -5.53
C TYR A 309 -8.14 -10.67 -5.12
N VAL A 310 -8.98 -10.79 -4.08
CA VAL A 310 -9.49 -12.09 -3.62
C VAL A 310 -10.40 -12.75 -4.66
N HIS A 311 -11.11 -11.96 -5.48
CA HIS A 311 -12.05 -12.48 -6.46
C HIS A 311 -11.35 -13.25 -7.60
N TRP A 312 -10.09 -12.91 -7.87
CA TRP A 312 -9.27 -13.52 -8.92
C TRP A 312 -8.20 -14.48 -8.39
N ALA A 313 -7.99 -14.55 -7.06
CA ALA A 313 -6.92 -15.31 -6.43
C ALA A 313 -6.91 -16.80 -6.81
N GLU A 314 -8.08 -17.45 -6.86
CA GLU A 314 -8.21 -18.88 -7.19
C GLU A 314 -7.80 -19.17 -8.65
N GLN A 315 -8.25 -18.36 -9.61
CA GLN A 315 -7.89 -18.54 -11.03
C GLN A 315 -6.37 -18.45 -11.24
N HIS A 316 -5.70 -17.57 -10.49
CA HIS A 316 -4.27 -17.34 -10.61
C HIS A 316 -3.41 -18.15 -9.62
N LYS A 317 -4.02 -18.97 -8.75
CA LYS A 317 -3.35 -19.72 -7.67
C LYS A 317 -2.42 -18.85 -6.83
N GLN A 318 -2.91 -17.68 -6.43
CA GLN A 318 -2.15 -16.72 -5.64
C GLN A 318 -2.68 -16.65 -4.21
N ILE A 319 -1.79 -16.86 -3.24
CA ILE A 319 -2.04 -16.40 -1.87
C ILE A 319 -1.94 -14.87 -1.91
N ILE A 320 -2.94 -14.18 -1.36
CA ILE A 320 -2.94 -12.72 -1.32
C ILE A 320 -2.59 -12.25 0.08
N LEU A 321 -1.51 -11.48 0.21
CA LEU A 321 -1.12 -10.81 1.44
C LEU A 321 -1.52 -9.33 1.37
N PHE A 322 -2.13 -8.82 2.43
CA PHE A 322 -2.51 -7.43 2.61
C PHE A 322 -1.81 -6.87 3.86
N PRO A 323 -0.53 -6.47 3.75
CA PRO A 323 0.13 -5.74 4.82
C PRO A 323 -0.59 -4.42 5.06
N ALA A 324 -0.59 -3.98 6.31
CA ALA A 324 -1.39 -2.85 6.74
C ALA A 324 -0.54 -1.74 7.35
N ILE A 325 -0.77 -0.52 6.89
CA ILE A 325 -0.34 0.69 7.60
C ILE A 325 -1.49 1.22 8.46
N ASP A 326 -1.17 1.77 9.63
CA ASP A 326 -2.14 2.33 10.56
C ASP A 326 -2.80 3.57 9.92
N GLN A 327 -4.14 3.56 9.88
CA GLN A 327 -4.92 4.49 9.08
C GLN A 327 -4.80 5.91 9.65
N GLY A 328 -4.53 6.88 8.76
CA GLY A 328 -4.57 8.29 9.12
C GLY A 328 -5.93 8.92 8.84
N GLY A 329 -6.13 10.13 9.36
CA GLY A 329 -7.43 10.82 9.33
C GLY A 329 -7.35 12.32 9.07
N SER A 330 -6.32 12.80 8.34
CA SER A 330 -6.23 14.24 8.05
C SER A 330 -7.48 14.74 7.30
N PRO A 331 -8.08 15.87 7.71
CA PRO A 331 -9.22 16.48 7.03
C PRO A 331 -8.84 17.08 5.67
N VAL A 332 -7.54 17.21 5.36
CA VAL A 332 -7.08 17.71 4.06
C VAL A 332 -7.38 16.64 2.99
N SER A 333 -8.42 16.90 2.18
CA SER A 333 -8.94 15.95 1.18
C SER A 333 -8.22 16.04 -0.16
N GLU A 334 -7.69 17.21 -0.55
CA GLU A 334 -7.04 17.41 -1.85
C GLU A 334 -5.81 18.31 -1.72
N ALA A 335 -4.62 17.70 -1.71
CA ALA A 335 -3.37 18.46 -1.62
C ALA A 335 -3.15 19.38 -2.83
N CYS A 336 -3.64 18.97 -4.01
CA CYS A 336 -3.41 19.67 -5.28
C CYS A 336 -4.30 20.88 -5.53
N SER A 337 -5.46 20.96 -4.85
CA SER A 337 -6.37 22.10 -4.89
C SER A 337 -5.84 23.29 -4.07
N SER A 338 -4.89 23.06 -3.17
CA SER A 338 -4.14 24.11 -2.47
C SER A 338 -2.93 24.58 -3.29
N GLY A 339 -2.34 25.74 -3.01
CA GLY A 339 -1.15 26.23 -3.72
C GLY A 339 0.09 25.33 -3.57
N ALA A 340 1.23 25.75 -4.16
CA ALA A 340 2.51 25.06 -3.98
C ALA A 340 2.87 24.89 -2.49
N VAL A 341 3.17 23.66 -2.06
CA VAL A 341 3.70 23.40 -0.72
C VAL A 341 5.09 24.02 -0.65
N ASN A 342 5.30 24.93 0.32
CA ASN A 342 6.56 25.65 0.46
C ASN A 342 7.69 24.70 0.90
N LYS A 343 8.83 24.72 0.21
CA LYS A 343 10.00 23.88 0.49
C LYS A 343 10.57 24.02 1.90
N VAL A 344 10.23 25.08 2.64
CA VAL A 344 10.61 25.22 4.06
C VAL A 344 10.15 24.03 4.89
N VAL A 345 9.02 23.40 4.55
CA VAL A 345 8.53 22.19 5.25
C VAL A 345 9.52 21.01 5.20
N ASP A 346 10.39 20.97 4.20
CA ASP A 346 11.39 19.91 4.03
C ASP A 346 12.56 20.04 5.00
N SER A 347 12.77 21.23 5.56
CA SER A 347 13.76 21.45 6.62
C SER A 347 13.27 20.97 8.00
N ALA A 348 12.00 20.54 8.09
CA ALA A 348 11.45 19.98 9.30
C ALA A 348 12.18 18.69 9.68
N TRP A 349 12.72 18.69 10.90
CA TRP A 349 13.32 17.54 11.54
C TRP A 349 12.27 16.49 11.98
N TYR A 350 10.99 16.87 12.00
CA TYR A 350 9.85 15.96 12.18
C TYR A 350 9.15 15.75 10.83
N GLN A 351 8.73 14.52 10.57
CA GLN A 351 8.16 14.09 9.28
C GLN A 351 6.79 13.44 9.50
N PRO A 352 5.70 14.22 9.46
CA PRO A 352 4.38 13.72 9.79
C PRO A 352 3.81 12.85 8.66
N ASN A 353 3.05 11.83 9.04
CA ASN A 353 2.27 11.00 8.12
C ASN A 353 0.81 10.93 8.56
N PRO A 354 0.07 12.06 8.49
CA PRO A 354 -1.26 12.18 9.08
C PRO A 354 -2.33 11.39 8.30
N ASN A 355 -1.99 10.89 7.11
CA ASN A 355 -2.89 10.17 6.21
C ASN A 355 -2.73 8.64 6.24
N GLY A 356 -1.75 8.08 6.96
CA GLY A 356 -1.59 6.62 6.91
C GLY A 356 -1.07 6.15 5.57
N CYS A 357 -0.05 6.82 5.03
CA CYS A 357 0.57 6.44 3.76
C CYS A 357 1.83 5.62 4.00
N TRP A 358 2.11 4.65 3.13
CA TRP A 358 3.41 3.96 3.10
C TRP A 358 4.58 4.95 2.96
N ASP A 359 5.76 4.58 3.43
CA ASP A 359 6.94 5.45 3.37
C ASP A 359 7.50 5.52 1.96
N TRP A 360 7.08 6.55 1.22
CA TRP A 360 7.52 6.83 -0.14
C TRP A 360 8.16 8.21 -0.33
N TRP A 361 8.27 8.99 0.74
CA TRP A 361 8.99 10.27 0.75
C TRP A 361 10.06 10.32 1.84
N GLY A 362 10.42 9.16 2.43
CA GLY A 362 11.50 9.02 3.41
C GLY A 362 11.15 9.58 4.79
N TYR A 363 9.87 9.53 5.18
CA TYR A 363 9.45 10.07 6.47
C TYR A 363 10.01 9.28 7.65
N LEU A 364 10.54 8.07 7.45
CA LEU A 364 11.25 7.29 8.47
C LEU A 364 12.77 7.51 8.45
N ASP A 365 13.32 8.10 7.39
CA ASP A 365 14.76 8.08 7.07
C ASP A 365 15.60 9.11 7.80
N GLY A 366 14.99 10.21 8.26
CA GLY A 366 15.72 11.34 8.81
C GLY A 366 16.57 12.01 7.73
N ALA A 367 17.87 12.18 8.00
CA ALA A 367 18.78 12.87 7.09
C ALA A 367 19.19 12.02 5.86
N GLU A 368 19.11 10.69 5.94
CA GLU A 368 19.53 9.78 4.86
C GLU A 368 18.66 9.89 3.61
N ARG A 369 17.35 10.15 3.79
CA ARG A 369 16.36 10.49 2.75
C ARG A 369 16.19 9.52 1.58
N THR A 370 16.90 8.40 1.57
CA THR A 370 16.92 7.43 0.47
C THR A 370 16.77 5.99 0.93
N ARG A 371 16.83 5.71 2.24
CA ARG A 371 16.76 4.35 2.79
C ARG A 371 15.46 3.66 2.44
N HIS A 372 14.34 4.38 2.40
CA HIS A 372 13.03 3.88 1.95
C HIS A 372 13.00 3.37 0.49
N LEU A 373 14.04 3.61 -0.31
CA LEU A 373 14.18 3.10 -1.68
C LEU A 373 15.04 1.83 -1.77
N THR A 374 15.59 1.35 -0.64
CA THR A 374 16.61 0.29 -0.58
C THR A 374 16.11 -0.92 0.20
N ARG A 375 16.81 -2.06 0.14
CA ARG A 375 16.49 -3.25 0.98
C ARG A 375 16.57 -2.95 2.49
N ASN A 376 17.16 -1.83 2.89
CA ASN A 376 17.23 -1.38 4.28
C ASN A 376 16.02 -0.54 4.72
N GLY A 377 15.10 -0.22 3.82
CA GLY A 377 13.87 0.51 4.13
C GLY A 377 13.07 -0.20 5.22
N LEU A 378 12.74 0.52 6.31
CA LEU A 378 12.23 -0.12 7.53
C LEU A 378 10.89 -0.84 7.30
N GLN A 379 9.96 -0.24 6.56
CA GLN A 379 8.70 -0.90 6.21
C GLN A 379 8.93 -2.10 5.27
N MET A 380 9.77 -1.98 4.25
CA MET A 380 10.09 -3.10 3.35
C MET A 380 10.74 -4.26 4.08
N ARG A 381 11.61 -4.00 5.06
CA ARG A 381 12.18 -5.06 5.92
C ARG A 381 11.10 -5.81 6.69
N VAL A 382 10.03 -5.14 7.14
CA VAL A 382 8.90 -5.81 7.79
C VAL A 382 8.14 -6.68 6.79
N ILE A 383 7.88 -6.17 5.59
CA ILE A 383 7.24 -6.96 4.52
C ILE A 383 8.08 -8.18 4.17
N GLU A 384 9.38 -8.01 4.05
CA GLU A 384 10.32 -9.10 3.77
C GLU A 384 10.19 -10.21 4.82
N GLN A 385 10.15 -9.88 6.11
CA GLN A 385 9.94 -10.90 7.15
C GLN A 385 8.61 -11.67 7.00
N MET A 386 7.54 -11.00 6.53
CA MET A 386 6.26 -11.65 6.23
C MET A 386 6.39 -12.58 5.01
N VAL A 387 7.08 -12.15 3.96
CA VAL A 387 7.37 -12.97 2.77
C VAL A 387 8.13 -14.22 3.19
N LYS A 388 9.21 -14.08 3.96
CA LYS A 388 9.99 -15.21 4.48
C LYS A 388 9.15 -16.18 5.31
N ALA A 389 8.24 -15.67 6.13
CA ALA A 389 7.33 -16.50 6.91
C ALA A 389 6.37 -17.32 6.03
N ILE A 390 5.97 -16.79 4.87
CA ILE A 390 5.05 -17.44 3.93
C ILE A 390 5.76 -18.40 2.98
N THR A 391 6.94 -18.03 2.48
CA THR A 391 7.71 -18.82 1.52
C THR A 391 8.61 -19.85 2.20
N GLY A 392 8.97 -19.62 3.47
CA GLY A 392 9.90 -20.47 4.22
C GLY A 392 11.38 -20.25 3.91
N HIS A 393 11.74 -19.14 3.27
CA HIS A 393 13.08 -18.83 2.77
C HIS A 393 13.56 -17.45 3.18
#